data_AF-A0A955UR36-F1
#
_entry.id   AF-A0A955UR36-F1
#
_cell.length_a   1.000
_cell.length_b   1.000
_cell.length_c   1.000
_cell.angle_alpha   90.00
_cell.angle_beta   90.00
_cell.angle_gamma   90.00
#
_symmetry.space_group_name_H-M   'P 1'
#
loop_
_entity.id
_entity.type
_entity.pdbx_description
1 polymer ?
#
loop_
_entity_poly.entity_id
_entity_poly.type
_entity_poly.pdbx_seq_one_letter_code
_entity_poly.pdbx_strand_id
1 'polypeptide(L)'
;MREGLSVQEAQDLILEATRPLGAETLSTAEALGRVLAEPIVSARRHPPADCSAMDGYAVRRSDLREASPTRPRRLPVVFEVPAGGHGARALVAGEAARIFTGAPLPEGADVVVRQEDTRAVGSDVEILVEPEPREHVRDAGEDFEVGDRLIESGVVLGPTHLGVLASVGRTVVSVVQRPTVAILSGGDELVEPDRPADGGRIVSSNSYTLAAQCREVGARPVYLGIAADRPDSIEARLRAGLRADVIVSSAGVSVGDHDHVRDVLEKIGCRLRFWGVLMKPGYPLAFGVIESTGTLVFGLPGNPVSTAVTFEEFVRPALRRMMGHDSVHRPVVRAILGEALRKKAGRLHFVRVALERRPDGGLVARPSGSQSSGVLTSMVRGQGLAVFPAEAERMEAGDPVAVQVLDPGFFDGRDRGF
;
A
#
# COMPACT_ATOMS: atom_id res chain seq x y z
N MET A 1 32.09 -8.06 10.31
CA MET A 1 31.38 -6.88 9.77
C MET A 1 31.92 -6.62 8.38
N ARG A 2 31.05 -6.42 7.38
CA ARG A 2 31.44 -6.12 5.99
C ARG A 2 31.59 -4.61 5.79
N GLU A 3 32.48 -4.21 4.88
CA GLU A 3 32.74 -2.81 4.49
C GLU A 3 32.71 -2.67 2.97
N GLY A 4 32.55 -1.44 2.47
CA GLY A 4 32.61 -1.15 1.03
C GLY A 4 31.44 -1.70 0.21
N LEU A 5 30.29 -1.92 0.85
CA LEU A 5 29.11 -2.50 0.20
C LEU A 5 28.47 -1.52 -0.78
N SER A 6 28.01 -2.03 -1.91
CA SER A 6 27.04 -1.34 -2.76
C SER A 6 25.67 -1.23 -2.07
N VAL A 7 24.81 -0.36 -2.60
CA VAL A 7 23.43 -0.22 -2.09
C VAL A 7 22.66 -1.55 -2.19
N GLN A 8 22.80 -2.26 -3.31
CA GLN A 8 22.10 -3.53 -3.53
C GLN A 8 22.55 -4.60 -2.53
N GLU A 9 23.87 -4.78 -2.34
CA GLU A 9 24.38 -5.79 -1.40
C GLU A 9 23.93 -5.50 0.05
N ALA A 10 23.89 -4.22 0.45
CA ALA A 10 23.39 -3.83 1.75
C ALA A 10 21.87 -4.11 1.89
N GLN A 11 21.07 -3.81 0.86
CA GLN A 11 19.65 -4.13 0.81
C GLN A 11 19.39 -5.63 0.91
N ASP A 12 20.15 -6.45 0.16
CA ASP A 12 20.03 -7.91 0.18
C ASP A 12 20.32 -8.46 1.59
N LEU A 13 21.41 -8.02 2.23
CA LEU A 13 21.76 -8.43 3.60
C LEU A 13 20.69 -8.06 4.63
N ILE A 14 20.03 -6.91 4.46
CA ILE A 14 18.92 -6.49 5.31
C ILE A 14 17.71 -7.38 5.08
N LEU A 15 17.32 -7.60 3.82
CA LEU A 15 16.15 -8.40 3.46
C LEU A 15 16.31 -9.88 3.83
N GLU A 16 17.52 -10.43 3.73
CA GLU A 16 17.87 -11.79 4.21
C GLU A 16 17.68 -11.93 5.72
N ALA A 17 18.00 -10.89 6.49
CA ALA A 17 17.80 -10.86 7.94
C ALA A 17 16.35 -10.56 8.34
N THR A 18 15.52 -10.08 7.40
CA THR A 18 14.15 -9.62 7.67
C THR A 18 13.14 -10.74 7.47
N ARG A 19 12.33 -11.01 8.50
CA ARG A 19 11.24 -11.98 8.43
C ARG A 19 9.88 -11.26 8.47
N PRO A 20 8.87 -11.75 7.74
CA PRO A 20 7.48 -11.33 7.96
C PRO A 20 7.08 -11.53 9.42
N LEU A 21 6.29 -10.61 9.95
CA LEU A 21 5.70 -10.73 11.28
C LEU A 21 4.55 -11.74 11.27
N GLY A 22 4.05 -12.06 12.48
CA GLY A 22 2.88 -12.90 12.65
C GLY A 22 1.60 -12.24 12.13
N ALA A 23 0.49 -12.98 12.27
CA ALA A 23 -0.83 -12.47 11.94
C ALA A 23 -1.51 -11.82 13.15
N GLU A 24 -2.37 -10.84 12.90
CA GLU A 24 -3.34 -10.29 13.84
C GLU A 24 -4.74 -10.25 13.18
N THR A 25 -5.78 -10.34 14.00
CA THR A 25 -7.16 -10.24 13.53
C THR A 25 -7.67 -8.81 13.70
N LEU A 26 -8.25 -8.27 12.63
CA LEU A 26 -8.87 -6.94 12.64
C LEU A 26 -10.30 -7.02 12.12
N SER A 27 -11.08 -5.97 12.36
CA SER A 27 -12.33 -5.79 11.63
C SER A 27 -12.05 -5.57 10.14
N THR A 28 -12.94 -6.06 9.28
CA THR A 28 -12.82 -5.86 7.83
C THR A 28 -12.77 -4.38 7.46
N ALA A 29 -13.47 -3.52 8.23
CA ALA A 29 -13.46 -2.07 8.02
C ALA A 29 -12.08 -1.43 8.25
N GLU A 30 -11.26 -1.97 9.15
CA GLU A 30 -9.93 -1.47 9.48
C GLU A 30 -8.80 -2.15 8.68
N ALA A 31 -9.15 -3.12 7.83
CA ALA A 31 -8.18 -3.93 7.09
C ALA A 31 -7.67 -3.27 5.80
N LEU A 32 -8.14 -2.07 5.44
CA LEU A 32 -7.69 -1.35 4.25
C LEU A 32 -6.16 -1.13 4.27
N GLY A 33 -5.50 -1.49 3.17
CA GLY A 33 -4.06 -1.38 2.99
C GLY A 33 -3.23 -2.42 3.76
N ARG A 34 -3.87 -3.35 4.47
CA ARG A 34 -3.20 -4.45 5.18
C ARG A 34 -2.95 -5.62 4.23
N VAL A 35 -1.92 -6.40 4.50
CA VAL A 35 -1.63 -7.65 3.79
C VAL A 35 -2.43 -8.78 4.42
N LEU A 36 -3.19 -9.49 3.60
CA LEU A 36 -3.98 -10.63 4.03
C LEU A 36 -3.09 -11.81 4.45
N ALA A 37 -3.30 -12.38 5.63
CA ALA A 37 -2.45 -13.46 6.15
C ALA A 37 -2.90 -14.87 5.72
N GLU A 38 -4.18 -15.04 5.37
CA GLU A 38 -4.78 -16.31 4.98
C GLU A 38 -5.74 -16.10 3.80
N PRO A 39 -5.87 -17.07 2.86
CA PRO A 39 -6.76 -16.91 1.73
C PRO A 39 -8.23 -16.82 2.17
N ILE A 40 -9.03 -16.06 1.41
CA ILE A 40 -10.48 -15.99 1.60
C ILE A 40 -11.15 -17.01 0.70
N VAL A 41 -11.75 -18.02 1.32
CA VAL A 41 -12.58 -19.02 0.65
C VAL A 41 -14.04 -18.73 0.97
N SER A 42 -14.87 -18.73 -0.06
CA SER A 42 -16.30 -18.48 0.11
C SER A 42 -17.01 -19.68 0.74
N ALA A 43 -17.82 -19.41 1.75
CA ALA A 43 -18.71 -20.40 2.37
C ALA A 43 -20.15 -20.34 1.82
N ARG A 44 -20.40 -19.46 0.84
CA ARG A 44 -21.71 -19.24 0.23
C ARG A 44 -21.56 -18.94 -1.25
N ARG A 45 -22.61 -19.14 -2.02
CA ARG A 45 -22.66 -18.64 -3.40
C ARG A 45 -23.26 -17.25 -3.46
N HIS A 46 -22.95 -16.50 -4.51
CA HIS A 46 -23.57 -15.22 -4.80
C HIS A 46 -23.81 -15.06 -6.31
N PRO A 47 -25.03 -14.68 -6.74
CA PRO A 47 -26.28 -14.63 -5.97
C PRO A 47 -26.68 -16.00 -5.36
N PRO A 48 -27.51 -16.05 -4.30
CA PRO A 48 -27.90 -17.30 -3.65
C PRO A 48 -28.86 -18.17 -4.48
N ALA A 49 -29.58 -17.56 -5.41
CA ALA A 49 -30.55 -18.17 -6.32
C ALA A 49 -30.56 -17.37 -7.63
N ASP A 50 -31.11 -17.95 -8.69
CA ASP A 50 -31.37 -17.24 -9.93
C ASP A 50 -32.18 -15.97 -9.63
N CYS A 51 -31.77 -14.82 -10.16
CA CYS A 51 -32.42 -13.55 -9.86
C CYS A 51 -32.52 -12.64 -11.08
N SER A 52 -33.41 -11.66 -10.98
CA SER A 52 -33.61 -10.71 -12.08
C SER A 52 -32.43 -9.76 -12.23
N ALA A 53 -31.93 -9.59 -13.45
CA ALA A 53 -30.96 -8.55 -13.80
C ALA A 53 -31.61 -7.17 -13.99
N MET A 54 -32.93 -7.13 -14.23
CA MET A 54 -33.67 -5.93 -14.64
C MET A 54 -35.01 -5.78 -13.89
N ASP A 55 -35.56 -4.58 -13.88
CA ASP A 55 -36.96 -4.39 -13.48
C ASP A 55 -37.87 -4.77 -14.64
N GLY A 56 -38.77 -5.73 -14.43
CA GLY A 56 -39.53 -6.31 -15.54
C GLY A 56 -40.62 -7.28 -15.12
N TYR A 57 -40.84 -8.27 -15.96
CA TYR A 57 -41.81 -9.34 -15.76
C TYR A 57 -41.12 -10.69 -15.91
N ALA A 58 -41.15 -11.48 -14.84
CA ALA A 58 -40.75 -12.88 -14.90
C ALA A 58 -41.87 -13.68 -15.58
N VAL A 59 -41.49 -14.47 -16.57
CA VAL A 59 -42.43 -15.18 -17.46
C VAL A 59 -41.80 -16.49 -17.92
N ARG A 60 -42.62 -17.34 -18.54
CA ARG A 60 -42.17 -18.51 -19.29
C ARG A 60 -41.92 -18.08 -20.72
N ARG A 61 -40.69 -18.22 -21.22
CA ARG A 61 -40.32 -17.90 -22.60
C ARG A 61 -41.24 -18.59 -23.60
N SER A 62 -41.70 -19.80 -23.32
CA SER A 62 -42.62 -20.55 -24.19
C SER A 62 -43.91 -19.81 -24.52
N ASP A 63 -44.36 -18.94 -23.62
CA ASP A 63 -45.63 -18.19 -23.76
C ASP A 63 -45.46 -16.96 -24.65
N LEU A 64 -44.20 -16.60 -24.96
CA LEU A 64 -43.81 -15.40 -25.69
C LEU A 64 -43.36 -15.64 -27.13
N ARG A 65 -43.54 -16.85 -27.66
CA ARG A 65 -43.19 -17.16 -29.06
C ARG A 65 -43.87 -16.17 -30.02
N GLU A 66 -43.10 -15.62 -30.94
CA GLU A 66 -43.54 -14.64 -31.94
C GLU A 66 -44.11 -13.34 -31.35
N ALA A 67 -43.82 -13.03 -30.08
CA ALA A 67 -44.18 -11.75 -29.48
C ALA A 67 -43.46 -10.60 -30.21
N SER A 68 -44.21 -9.58 -30.58
CA SER A 68 -43.68 -8.40 -31.25
C SER A 68 -44.54 -7.16 -30.95
N PRO A 69 -44.09 -5.94 -31.28
CA PRO A 69 -44.90 -4.74 -31.06
C PRO A 69 -46.22 -4.75 -31.84
N THR A 70 -46.28 -5.46 -32.98
CA THR A 70 -47.49 -5.62 -33.80
C THR A 70 -48.31 -6.85 -33.42
N ARG A 71 -47.75 -7.78 -32.63
CA ARG A 71 -48.41 -8.98 -32.12
C ARG A 71 -48.01 -9.21 -30.65
N PRO A 72 -48.44 -8.32 -29.73
CA PRO A 72 -48.07 -8.46 -28.33
C PRO A 72 -48.68 -9.72 -27.71
N ARG A 73 -47.98 -10.30 -26.75
CA ARG A 73 -48.51 -11.39 -25.91
C ARG A 73 -49.01 -10.80 -24.60
N ARG A 74 -50.31 -10.89 -24.37
CA ARG A 74 -50.94 -10.36 -23.16
C ARG A 74 -51.01 -11.45 -22.09
N LEU A 75 -50.43 -11.19 -20.92
CA LEU A 75 -50.39 -12.11 -19.78
C LEU A 75 -50.94 -11.41 -18.53
N PRO A 76 -51.83 -12.04 -17.73
CA PRO A 76 -52.20 -11.55 -16.42
C PRO A 76 -50.99 -11.47 -15.48
N VAL A 77 -50.86 -10.36 -14.76
CA VAL A 77 -49.85 -10.20 -13.71
C VAL A 77 -50.42 -10.74 -12.40
N VAL A 78 -49.99 -11.94 -12.00
CA VAL A 78 -50.64 -12.70 -10.93
C VAL A 78 -50.08 -12.44 -9.54
N PHE A 79 -48.85 -11.93 -9.45
CA PHE A 79 -48.23 -11.45 -8.21
C PHE A 79 -46.99 -10.61 -8.52
N GLU A 80 -46.40 -10.04 -7.48
CA GLU A 80 -45.16 -9.28 -7.52
C GLU A 80 -44.07 -9.96 -6.67
N VAL A 81 -42.82 -9.85 -7.12
CA VAL A 81 -41.63 -10.32 -6.40
C VAL A 81 -40.69 -9.12 -6.14
N PRO A 82 -40.74 -8.52 -4.93
CA PRO A 82 -39.84 -7.44 -4.56
C PRO A 82 -38.40 -7.93 -4.33
N ALA A 83 -37.43 -7.02 -4.39
CA ALA A 83 -36.06 -7.32 -4.01
C ALA A 83 -35.99 -7.80 -2.55
N GLY A 84 -35.33 -8.93 -2.31
CA GLY A 84 -35.28 -9.60 -1.00
C GLY A 84 -36.55 -10.38 -0.62
N GLY A 85 -37.57 -10.39 -1.48
CA GLY A 85 -38.77 -11.22 -1.33
C GLY A 85 -38.64 -12.59 -2.00
N HIS A 86 -39.77 -13.27 -2.15
CA HIS A 86 -39.88 -14.53 -2.89
C HIS A 86 -41.21 -14.55 -3.66
N GLY A 87 -41.29 -15.40 -4.69
CA GLY A 87 -42.56 -15.67 -5.36
C GLY A 87 -43.59 -16.22 -4.36
N ALA A 88 -44.85 -15.77 -4.46
CA ALA A 88 -45.92 -16.29 -3.62
C ALA A 88 -46.27 -17.75 -3.97
N ARG A 89 -46.04 -18.14 -5.22
CA ARG A 89 -46.23 -19.48 -5.79
C ARG A 89 -45.42 -19.61 -7.09
N ALA A 90 -45.37 -20.81 -7.66
CA ALA A 90 -44.84 -21.00 -9.01
C ALA A 90 -45.73 -20.30 -10.06
N LEU A 91 -45.10 -19.76 -11.10
CA LEU A 91 -45.79 -19.29 -12.31
C LEU A 91 -46.20 -20.48 -13.18
N VAL A 92 -47.44 -20.45 -13.67
CA VAL A 92 -47.92 -21.43 -14.64
C VAL A 92 -47.97 -20.83 -16.05
N ALA A 93 -48.29 -21.66 -17.05
CA ALA A 93 -48.39 -21.22 -18.43
C ALA A 93 -49.42 -20.09 -18.60
N GLY A 94 -49.03 -19.06 -19.34
CA GLY A 94 -49.86 -17.90 -19.63
C GLY A 94 -49.87 -16.84 -18.53
N GLU A 95 -49.00 -16.92 -17.52
CA GLU A 95 -48.95 -15.94 -16.42
C GLU A 95 -47.64 -15.14 -16.42
N ALA A 96 -47.70 -13.94 -15.83
CA ALA A 96 -46.53 -13.11 -15.54
C ALA A 96 -46.47 -12.73 -14.06
N ALA A 97 -45.26 -12.59 -13.53
CA ALA A 97 -45.03 -11.95 -12.24
C ALA A 97 -44.26 -10.64 -12.43
N ARG A 98 -44.72 -9.55 -11.81
CA ARG A 98 -43.91 -8.33 -11.73
C ARG A 98 -42.68 -8.63 -10.90
N ILE A 99 -41.49 -8.29 -11.39
CA ILE A 99 -40.23 -8.60 -10.70
C ILE A 99 -39.28 -7.40 -10.77
N PHE A 100 -38.50 -7.21 -9.72
CA PHE A 100 -37.50 -6.15 -9.64
C PHE A 100 -36.09 -6.70 -9.61
N THR A 101 -35.13 -5.86 -9.96
CA THR A 101 -33.70 -6.18 -10.02
C THR A 101 -33.22 -6.78 -8.69
N GLY A 102 -32.53 -7.92 -8.77
CA GLY A 102 -32.02 -8.68 -7.62
C GLY A 102 -33.07 -9.55 -6.91
N ALA A 103 -34.35 -9.48 -7.28
CA ALA A 103 -35.36 -10.38 -6.73
C ALA A 103 -35.17 -11.81 -7.26
N PRO A 104 -35.33 -12.84 -6.41
CA PRO A 104 -35.25 -14.24 -6.85
C PRO A 104 -36.29 -14.54 -7.93
N LEU A 105 -35.89 -15.31 -8.94
CA LEU A 105 -36.78 -15.73 -10.01
C LEU A 105 -37.84 -16.69 -9.42
N PRO A 106 -39.16 -16.45 -9.62
CA PRO A 106 -40.18 -17.37 -9.14
C PRO A 106 -40.10 -18.69 -9.90
N GLU A 107 -40.37 -19.80 -9.20
CA GLU A 107 -40.42 -21.12 -9.82
C GLU A 107 -41.35 -21.12 -11.04
N GLY A 108 -40.94 -21.80 -12.10
CA GLY A 108 -41.68 -21.86 -13.35
C GLY A 108 -41.30 -20.78 -14.36
N ALA A 109 -40.77 -19.63 -13.95
CA ALA A 109 -40.19 -18.64 -14.87
C ALA A 109 -38.80 -19.05 -15.34
N ASP A 110 -38.43 -18.68 -16.57
CA ASP A 110 -37.11 -18.94 -17.16
C ASP A 110 -36.48 -17.72 -17.85
N VAL A 111 -37.20 -16.59 -17.93
CA VAL A 111 -36.73 -15.31 -18.50
C VAL A 111 -37.35 -14.13 -17.76
N VAL A 112 -36.68 -12.96 -17.84
CA VAL A 112 -37.25 -11.68 -17.42
C VAL A 112 -37.30 -10.74 -18.63
N VAL A 113 -38.48 -10.19 -18.92
CA VAL A 113 -38.62 -9.12 -19.91
C VAL A 113 -38.62 -7.78 -19.20
N ARG A 114 -37.66 -6.90 -19.52
CA ARG A 114 -37.58 -5.55 -18.92
C ARG A 114 -38.84 -4.75 -19.22
N GLN A 115 -39.25 -3.88 -18.29
CA GLN A 115 -40.50 -3.14 -18.41
C GLN A 115 -40.59 -2.25 -19.67
N GLU A 116 -39.45 -1.80 -20.21
CA GLU A 116 -39.35 -1.00 -21.42
C GLU A 116 -39.84 -1.73 -22.67
N ASP A 117 -39.76 -3.07 -22.66
CA ASP A 117 -40.25 -3.92 -23.76
C ASP A 117 -41.68 -4.45 -23.48
N THR A 118 -42.41 -3.75 -22.61
CA THR A 118 -43.78 -4.12 -22.22
C THR A 118 -44.73 -2.92 -22.21
N ARG A 119 -46.03 -3.20 -22.18
CA ARG A 119 -47.07 -2.20 -21.92
C ARG A 119 -48.03 -2.72 -20.86
N ALA A 120 -48.19 -1.97 -19.77
CA ALA A 120 -49.19 -2.29 -18.75
C ALA A 120 -50.62 -2.02 -19.27
N VAL A 121 -51.52 -2.99 -19.08
CA VAL A 121 -52.93 -2.91 -19.50
C VAL A 121 -53.82 -3.45 -18.38
N GLY A 122 -54.25 -2.56 -17.47
CA GLY A 122 -55.05 -2.94 -16.31
C GLY A 122 -54.28 -3.84 -15.35
N SER A 123 -54.78 -5.04 -15.08
CA SER A 123 -54.09 -6.09 -14.30
C SER A 123 -53.12 -6.94 -15.11
N ASP A 124 -53.01 -6.69 -16.41
CA ASP A 124 -52.24 -7.51 -17.34
C ASP A 124 -51.06 -6.73 -17.90
N VAL A 125 -50.13 -7.45 -18.51
CA VAL A 125 -49.01 -6.89 -19.25
C VAL A 125 -49.03 -7.40 -20.68
N GLU A 126 -48.83 -6.50 -21.64
CA GLU A 126 -48.50 -6.83 -23.02
C GLU A 126 -46.98 -6.90 -23.17
N ILE A 127 -46.47 -8.07 -23.53
CA ILE A 127 -45.07 -8.30 -23.85
C ILE A 127 -44.85 -8.05 -25.34
N LEU A 128 -43.90 -7.18 -25.67
CA LEU A 128 -43.69 -6.66 -27.02
C LEU A 128 -42.53 -7.31 -27.76
N VAL A 129 -41.79 -8.21 -27.11
CA VAL A 129 -40.59 -8.87 -27.66
C VAL A 129 -40.59 -10.35 -27.30
N GLU A 130 -40.02 -11.18 -28.17
CA GLU A 130 -39.66 -12.57 -27.84
C GLU A 130 -38.24 -12.57 -27.23
N PRO A 131 -38.08 -12.84 -25.93
CA PRO A 131 -36.78 -12.77 -25.26
C PRO A 131 -35.89 -13.99 -25.55
N GLU A 132 -34.57 -13.82 -25.50
CA GLU A 132 -33.57 -14.91 -25.60
C GLU A 132 -33.63 -15.87 -24.39
N PRO A 133 -33.13 -17.13 -24.45
CA PRO A 133 -33.24 -18.06 -23.32
C PRO A 133 -32.46 -17.51 -22.14
N ARG A 134 -33.07 -17.50 -20.95
CA ARG A 134 -32.52 -16.88 -19.74
C ARG A 134 -32.17 -15.39 -19.87
N GLU A 135 -32.76 -14.68 -20.82
CA GLU A 135 -32.53 -13.24 -20.94
C GLU A 135 -32.90 -12.51 -19.63
N HIS A 136 -31.97 -11.65 -19.21
CA HIS A 136 -32.02 -10.89 -17.96
C HIS A 136 -32.20 -11.73 -16.68
N VAL A 137 -31.83 -13.02 -16.71
CA VAL A 137 -31.66 -13.85 -15.52
C VAL A 137 -30.18 -13.93 -15.18
N ARG A 138 -29.84 -13.63 -13.93
CA ARG A 138 -28.52 -13.89 -13.36
C ARG A 138 -28.54 -15.25 -12.67
N ASP A 139 -27.57 -16.09 -12.97
CA ASP A 139 -27.51 -17.44 -12.43
C ASP A 139 -27.12 -17.43 -10.94
N ALA A 140 -27.66 -18.36 -10.16
CA ALA A 140 -27.15 -18.61 -8.82
C ALA A 140 -25.65 -18.92 -8.87
N GLY A 141 -24.85 -18.22 -8.06
CA GLY A 141 -23.38 -18.39 -8.05
C GLY A 141 -22.63 -17.76 -9.21
N GLU A 142 -23.27 -16.91 -10.03
CA GLU A 142 -22.63 -16.19 -11.15
C GLU A 142 -21.36 -15.41 -10.76
N ASP A 143 -21.31 -14.84 -9.55
CA ASP A 143 -20.13 -14.12 -9.03
C ASP A 143 -19.14 -15.10 -8.39
N PHE A 144 -19.62 -15.92 -7.45
CA PHE A 144 -18.82 -16.97 -6.84
C PHE A 144 -19.68 -18.10 -6.26
N GLU A 145 -19.06 -19.28 -6.19
CA GLU A 145 -19.62 -20.50 -5.62
C GLU A 145 -19.03 -20.84 -4.25
N VAL A 146 -19.67 -21.80 -3.57
CA VAL A 146 -19.13 -22.35 -2.31
C VAL A 146 -17.80 -23.06 -2.59
N GLY A 147 -16.76 -22.71 -1.83
CA GLY A 147 -15.43 -23.28 -1.98
C GLY A 147 -14.50 -22.49 -2.90
N ASP A 148 -15.01 -21.48 -3.61
CA ASP A 148 -14.17 -20.62 -4.43
C ASP A 148 -13.19 -19.82 -3.56
N ARG A 149 -11.95 -19.74 -4.02
CA ARG A 149 -10.93 -18.91 -3.40
C ARG A 149 -10.94 -17.53 -4.05
N LEU A 150 -11.47 -16.56 -3.32
CA LEU A 150 -11.72 -15.21 -3.84
C LEU A 150 -10.52 -14.28 -3.71
N ILE A 151 -9.74 -14.43 -2.63
CA ILE A 151 -8.56 -13.59 -2.37
C ILE A 151 -7.44 -14.49 -1.84
N GLU A 152 -6.27 -14.41 -2.46
CA GLU A 152 -5.08 -15.15 -2.02
C GLU A 152 -4.41 -14.49 -0.79
N SER A 153 -3.76 -15.29 0.06
CA SER A 153 -2.87 -14.75 1.10
C SER A 153 -1.72 -13.95 0.47
N GLY A 154 -1.27 -12.89 1.14
CA GLY A 154 -0.23 -11.98 0.64
C GLY A 154 -0.78 -10.78 -0.15
N VAL A 155 -2.07 -10.78 -0.50
CA VAL A 155 -2.71 -9.65 -1.19
C VAL A 155 -2.86 -8.45 -0.27
N VAL A 156 -2.52 -7.25 -0.78
CA VAL A 156 -2.81 -5.98 -0.11
C VAL A 156 -4.29 -5.65 -0.31
N LEU A 157 -5.04 -5.56 0.79
CA LEU A 157 -6.47 -5.32 0.77
C LEU A 157 -6.80 -3.89 0.32
N GLY A 158 -7.34 -3.76 -0.88
CA GLY A 158 -7.92 -2.54 -1.42
C GLY A 158 -9.44 -2.41 -1.17
N PRO A 159 -10.09 -1.32 -1.61
CA PRO A 159 -11.52 -1.08 -1.35
C PRO A 159 -12.44 -2.21 -1.84
N THR A 160 -12.22 -2.72 -3.05
CA THR A 160 -13.02 -3.81 -3.63
C THR A 160 -12.83 -5.13 -2.88
N HIS A 161 -11.62 -5.41 -2.39
CA HIS A 161 -11.36 -6.58 -1.53
C HIS A 161 -12.20 -6.53 -0.25
N LEU A 162 -12.37 -5.36 0.37
CA LEU A 162 -13.24 -5.22 1.54
C LEU A 162 -14.71 -5.45 1.19
N GLY A 163 -15.14 -5.02 0.00
CA GLY A 163 -16.46 -5.33 -0.54
C GLY A 163 -16.68 -6.83 -0.69
N VAL A 164 -15.71 -7.56 -1.23
CA VAL A 164 -15.74 -9.03 -1.35
C VAL A 164 -15.76 -9.70 0.03
N LEU A 165 -14.91 -9.27 0.97
CA LEU A 165 -14.94 -9.77 2.36
C LEU A 165 -16.32 -9.61 2.99
N ALA A 166 -16.94 -8.44 2.81
CA ALA A 166 -18.31 -8.19 3.28
C ALA A 166 -19.34 -9.06 2.54
N SER A 167 -19.21 -9.24 1.22
CA SER A 167 -20.13 -10.04 0.41
C SER A 167 -20.05 -11.54 0.73
N VAL A 168 -18.97 -12.03 1.34
CA VAL A 168 -18.89 -13.38 1.94
C VAL A 168 -19.19 -13.42 3.44
N GLY A 169 -19.49 -12.27 4.07
CA GLY A 169 -19.94 -12.20 5.46
C GLY A 169 -18.80 -12.21 6.47
N ARG A 170 -17.57 -11.92 6.04
CA ARG A 170 -16.40 -11.81 6.89
C ARG A 170 -16.35 -10.40 7.49
N THR A 171 -16.71 -10.29 8.76
CA THR A 171 -16.63 -9.04 9.54
C THR A 171 -15.26 -8.82 10.19
N VAL A 172 -14.47 -9.89 10.29
CA VAL A 172 -13.08 -9.87 10.75
C VAL A 172 -12.21 -10.67 9.78
N VAL A 173 -10.93 -10.30 9.71
CA VAL A 173 -9.96 -10.90 8.80
C VAL A 173 -8.58 -10.99 9.46
N SER A 174 -7.85 -12.06 9.14
CA SER A 174 -6.47 -12.26 9.56
C SER A 174 -5.52 -11.52 8.61
N VAL A 175 -4.71 -10.60 9.14
CA VAL A 175 -3.76 -9.78 8.39
C VAL A 175 -2.37 -9.81 9.03
N VAL A 176 -1.34 -9.53 8.25
CA VAL A 176 0.04 -9.45 8.78
C VAL A 176 0.18 -8.25 9.71
N GLN A 177 0.87 -8.43 10.84
CA GLN A 177 1.09 -7.41 11.86
C GLN A 177 1.89 -6.21 11.36
N ARG A 178 1.66 -5.05 11.98
CA ARG A 178 2.47 -3.84 11.76
C ARG A 178 3.70 -3.84 12.68
N PRO A 179 4.91 -3.60 12.17
CA PRO A 179 6.10 -3.51 12.99
C PRO A 179 6.08 -2.26 13.87
N THR A 180 6.61 -2.40 15.08
CA THR A 180 6.96 -1.31 15.98
C THR A 180 8.39 -0.87 15.70
N VAL A 181 8.60 0.44 15.59
CA VAL A 181 9.91 1.04 15.30
C VAL A 181 10.31 1.99 16.42
N ALA A 182 11.28 1.60 17.23
CA ALA A 182 11.83 2.46 18.27
C ALA A 182 12.85 3.43 17.67
N ILE A 183 12.65 4.73 17.86
CA ILE A 183 13.44 5.80 17.25
C ILE A 183 14.25 6.52 18.33
N LEU A 184 15.56 6.46 18.21
CA LEU A 184 16.52 7.13 19.07
C LEU A 184 17.20 8.26 18.30
N SER A 185 17.18 9.45 18.88
CA SER A 185 18.11 10.53 18.48
C SER A 185 19.22 10.64 19.51
N GLY A 186 20.34 11.25 19.17
CA GLY A 186 21.44 11.46 20.10
C GLY A 186 22.46 12.42 19.55
N GLY A 187 23.14 13.10 20.46
CA GLY A 187 24.01 14.24 20.19
C GLY A 187 23.75 15.32 21.24
N ASP A 188 24.80 15.75 21.95
CA ASP A 188 24.71 16.82 22.94
C ASP A 188 24.38 18.19 22.30
N GLU A 189 24.53 18.31 20.99
CA GLU A 189 24.09 19.47 20.21
C GLU A 189 22.57 19.53 20.04
N LEU A 190 21.82 18.44 20.27
CA LEU A 190 20.40 18.37 19.97
C LEU A 190 19.52 18.89 21.12
N VAL A 191 18.48 19.64 20.74
CA VAL A 191 17.36 20.00 21.63
C VAL A 191 16.02 19.61 21.03
N GLU A 192 15.00 19.46 21.87
CA GLU A 192 13.62 19.25 21.42
C GLU A 192 13.08 20.50 20.69
N PRO A 193 12.12 20.37 19.74
CA PRO A 193 11.65 21.49 18.92
C PRO A 193 11.04 22.68 19.64
N ASP A 194 10.52 22.48 20.85
CA ASP A 194 9.94 23.52 21.69
C ASP A 194 10.98 24.19 22.61
N ARG A 195 12.26 23.79 22.51
CA ARG A 195 13.35 24.33 23.33
C ARG A 195 14.20 25.33 22.56
N PRO A 196 14.72 26.37 23.25
CA PRO A 196 15.68 27.29 22.65
C PRO A 196 16.93 26.55 22.16
N ALA A 197 17.33 26.84 20.92
CA ALA A 197 18.60 26.41 20.35
C ALA A 197 19.60 27.57 20.47
N ASP A 198 20.42 27.54 21.51
CA ASP A 198 21.47 28.51 21.80
C ASP A 198 22.85 27.82 21.87
N GLY A 199 23.93 28.61 21.80
CA GLY A 199 25.29 28.10 22.06
C GLY A 199 25.79 27.01 21.10
N GLY A 200 25.29 26.97 19.86
CA GLY A 200 25.68 25.96 18.86
C GLY A 200 24.80 24.70 18.86
N ARG A 201 23.78 24.64 19.72
CA ARG A 201 22.76 23.59 19.69
C ARG A 201 21.81 23.78 18.50
N ILE A 202 21.22 22.68 18.04
CA ILE A 202 20.28 22.63 16.93
C ILE A 202 19.03 21.83 17.32
N VAL A 203 17.92 22.14 16.67
CA VAL A 203 16.64 21.46 16.91
C VAL A 203 16.64 20.08 16.24
N SER A 204 16.25 19.05 17.00
CA SER A 204 16.06 17.70 16.47
C SER A 204 14.92 17.67 15.45
N SER A 205 15.23 17.25 14.22
CA SER A 205 14.26 17.09 13.13
C SER A 205 14.14 15.64 12.65
N ASN A 206 15.22 14.86 12.77
CA ASN A 206 15.28 13.48 12.28
C ASN A 206 14.22 12.58 12.93
N SER A 207 13.99 12.70 14.24
CA SER A 207 12.98 11.89 14.94
C SER A 207 11.58 12.10 14.37
N TYR A 208 11.24 13.34 14.00
CA TYR A 208 9.96 13.69 13.39
C TYR A 208 9.86 13.17 11.96
N THR A 209 10.91 13.33 11.15
CA THR A 209 10.97 12.77 9.79
C THR A 209 10.82 11.24 9.83
N LEU A 210 11.60 10.55 10.67
CA LEU A 210 11.56 9.09 10.80
C LEU A 210 10.21 8.59 11.29
N ALA A 211 9.63 9.24 12.31
CA ALA A 211 8.31 8.85 12.81
C ALA A 211 7.22 9.06 11.75
N ALA A 212 7.32 10.12 10.94
CA ALA A 212 6.41 10.35 9.82
C ALA A 212 6.57 9.28 8.71
N GLN A 213 7.80 8.98 8.29
CA GLN A 213 8.06 7.95 7.28
C GLN A 213 7.64 6.54 7.77
N CYS A 214 7.80 6.25 9.06
CA CYS A 214 7.27 5.02 9.67
C CYS A 214 5.74 4.95 9.55
N ARG A 215 5.03 6.02 9.89
CA ARG A 215 3.56 6.04 9.77
C ARG A 215 3.11 5.94 8.32
N GLU A 216 3.78 6.64 7.41
CA GLU A 216 3.49 6.61 5.98
C GLU A 216 3.64 5.19 5.41
N VAL A 217 4.67 4.45 5.82
CA VAL A 217 4.85 3.06 5.36
C VAL A 217 3.82 2.10 5.97
N GLY A 218 3.22 2.46 7.12
CA GLY A 218 2.25 1.66 7.86
C GLY A 218 2.76 1.10 9.20
N ALA A 219 3.99 1.42 9.61
CA ALA A 219 4.60 1.00 10.87
C ALA A 219 4.20 1.89 12.06
N ARG A 220 4.46 1.42 13.29
CA ARG A 220 4.14 2.12 14.55
C ARG A 220 5.41 2.70 15.19
N PRO A 221 5.68 4.02 15.10
CA PRO A 221 6.87 4.59 15.72
C PRO A 221 6.72 4.74 17.24
N VAL A 222 7.82 4.51 17.96
CA VAL A 222 7.97 4.73 19.40
C VAL A 222 9.18 5.63 19.61
N TYR A 223 8.97 6.85 20.11
CA TYR A 223 10.07 7.79 20.33
C TYR A 223 10.78 7.49 21.66
N LEU A 224 12.11 7.31 21.60
CA LEU A 224 12.96 7.03 22.76
C LEU A 224 13.63 8.30 23.33
N GLY A 225 13.41 9.46 22.71
CA GLY A 225 14.03 10.72 23.12
C GLY A 225 15.41 10.97 22.48
N ILE A 226 16.05 12.04 22.95
CA ILE A 226 17.43 12.41 22.62
C ILE A 226 18.36 11.81 23.69
N ALA A 227 19.30 10.94 23.30
CA ALA A 227 20.39 10.48 24.14
C ALA A 227 21.47 11.56 24.28
N ALA A 228 21.99 11.71 25.49
CA ALA A 228 23.25 12.42 25.70
C ALA A 228 24.42 11.55 25.21
N ASP A 229 25.53 12.16 24.79
CA ASP A 229 26.72 11.48 24.25
C ASP A 229 27.56 10.82 25.36
N ARG A 230 26.94 9.89 26.08
CA ARG A 230 27.57 9.04 27.09
C ARG A 230 27.00 7.62 27.04
N PRO A 231 27.83 6.58 27.25
CA PRO A 231 27.41 5.18 27.12
C PRO A 231 26.14 4.82 27.91
N ASP A 232 26.05 5.23 29.18
CA ASP A 232 24.91 4.88 30.05
C ASP A 232 23.57 5.47 29.55
N SER A 233 23.61 6.69 28.98
CA SER A 233 22.43 7.40 28.47
C SER A 233 21.91 6.77 27.17
N ILE A 234 22.84 6.32 26.32
CA ILE A 234 22.57 5.59 25.08
C ILE A 234 22.04 4.19 25.40
N GLU A 235 22.71 3.46 26.30
CA GLU A 235 22.31 2.10 26.70
C GLU A 235 20.91 2.07 27.31
N ALA A 236 20.61 2.99 28.24
CA ALA A 236 19.31 3.05 28.88
C ALA A 236 18.17 3.20 27.85
N ARG A 237 18.35 4.07 26.84
CA ARG A 237 17.35 4.29 25.78
C ARG A 237 17.26 3.12 24.80
N LEU A 238 18.39 2.58 24.35
CA LEU A 238 18.39 1.42 23.47
C LEU A 238 17.73 0.20 24.15
N ARG A 239 17.99 -0.02 25.43
CA ARG A 239 17.32 -1.08 26.22
C ARG A 239 15.81 -0.88 26.30
N ALA A 240 15.33 0.35 26.43
CA ALA A 240 13.89 0.66 26.39
C ALA A 240 13.26 0.31 25.02
N GLY A 241 14.05 0.35 23.94
CA GLY A 241 13.63 0.00 22.58
C GLY A 241 13.66 -1.50 22.24
N LEU A 242 14.21 -2.37 23.10
CA LEU A 242 14.41 -3.80 22.78
C LEU A 242 13.13 -4.61 22.55
N ARG A 243 11.97 -4.07 22.93
CA ARG A 243 10.66 -4.69 22.65
C ARG A 243 10.10 -4.35 21.28
N ALA A 244 10.75 -3.47 20.53
CA ALA A 244 10.36 -3.14 19.16
C ALA A 244 10.91 -4.18 18.18
N ASP A 245 10.26 -4.30 17.02
CA ASP A 245 10.72 -5.14 15.91
C ASP A 245 11.96 -4.53 15.24
N VAL A 246 12.02 -3.19 15.24
CA VAL A 246 13.12 -2.42 14.67
C VAL A 246 13.54 -1.30 15.64
N ILE A 247 14.84 -1.09 15.77
CA ILE A 247 15.44 0.10 16.39
C ILE A 247 16.11 0.91 15.30
N VAL A 248 15.79 2.21 15.23
CA VAL A 248 16.45 3.17 14.34
C VAL A 248 17.12 4.22 15.22
N SER A 249 18.44 4.30 15.13
CA SER A 249 19.24 5.34 15.77
C SER A 249 19.69 6.35 14.72
N SER A 250 19.43 7.63 14.93
CA SER A 250 20.12 8.71 14.21
C SER A 250 21.30 9.28 15.01
N ALA A 251 21.73 8.59 16.07
CA ALA A 251 22.82 8.97 16.96
C ALA A 251 24.12 8.26 16.56
N GLY A 252 25.24 8.98 16.58
CA GLY A 252 26.58 8.41 16.74
C GLY A 252 27.24 7.76 15.54
N VAL A 253 26.52 7.38 14.47
CA VAL A 253 27.01 6.49 13.38
C VAL A 253 28.14 7.05 12.49
N SER A 254 28.76 8.16 12.88
CA SER A 254 29.89 8.76 12.17
C SER A 254 31.17 7.95 12.33
N VAL A 255 32.13 8.15 11.42
CA VAL A 255 33.45 7.50 11.42
C VAL A 255 34.43 8.12 12.43
N GLY A 256 33.94 8.70 13.53
CA GLY A 256 34.75 9.45 14.50
C GLY A 256 35.10 8.65 15.76
N ASP A 257 36.19 9.05 16.43
CA ASP A 257 36.78 8.38 17.61
C ASP A 257 35.90 8.36 18.88
N HIS A 258 34.69 8.93 18.84
CA HIS A 258 33.77 9.08 19.97
C HIS A 258 32.45 8.31 19.82
N ASP A 259 32.40 7.26 18.99
CA ASP A 259 31.15 6.54 18.73
C ASP A 259 30.82 5.50 19.83
N HIS A 260 30.32 5.99 20.95
CA HIS A 260 29.79 5.17 22.04
C HIS A 260 28.60 4.29 21.62
N VAL A 261 27.92 4.58 20.51
CA VAL A 261 26.75 3.80 20.07
C VAL A 261 27.18 2.40 19.65
N ARG A 262 28.31 2.26 18.97
CA ARG A 262 28.82 0.94 18.55
C ARG A 262 29.08 0.03 19.76
N ASP A 263 29.84 0.50 20.73
CA ASP A 263 30.20 -0.30 21.92
C ASP A 263 28.95 -0.70 22.71
N VAL A 264 27.99 0.23 22.84
CA VAL A 264 26.72 -0.05 23.52
C VAL A 264 25.89 -1.07 22.74
N LEU A 265 25.82 -0.97 21.41
CA LEU A 265 25.11 -1.93 20.57
C LEU A 265 25.69 -3.34 20.74
N GLU A 266 27.01 -3.48 20.68
CA GLU A 266 27.69 -4.77 20.91
C GLU A 266 27.40 -5.29 22.33
N LYS A 267 27.45 -4.42 23.35
CA LYS A 267 27.14 -4.75 24.76
C LYS A 267 25.70 -5.24 24.97
N ILE A 268 24.73 -4.71 24.24
CA ILE A 268 23.33 -5.17 24.33
C ILE A 268 23.03 -6.40 23.44
N GLY A 269 24.06 -7.00 22.84
CA GLY A 269 23.94 -8.21 22.03
C GLY A 269 23.56 -7.97 20.57
N CYS A 270 23.82 -6.76 20.05
CA CYS A 270 23.67 -6.47 18.62
C CYS A 270 24.86 -7.03 17.86
N ARG A 271 24.60 -7.96 16.95
CA ARG A 271 25.57 -8.40 15.95
C ARG A 271 25.51 -7.49 14.74
N LEU A 272 26.47 -6.56 14.65
CA LEU A 272 26.66 -5.70 13.48
C LEU A 272 27.05 -6.52 12.24
N ARG A 273 26.30 -6.32 11.16
CA ARG A 273 26.48 -7.02 9.87
C ARG A 273 27.38 -6.22 8.94
N PHE A 274 27.12 -4.92 8.82
CA PHE A 274 27.94 -4.00 8.04
C PHE A 274 27.95 -2.60 8.64
N TRP A 275 28.94 -1.80 8.24
CA TRP A 275 29.03 -0.38 8.53
C TRP A 275 29.63 0.33 7.33
N GLY A 276 28.88 1.26 6.75
CA GLY A 276 29.25 1.95 5.53
C GLY A 276 28.63 1.33 4.28
N VAL A 277 28.00 2.19 3.47
CA VAL A 277 27.47 1.84 2.14
C VAL A 277 27.96 2.87 1.13
N LEU A 278 28.38 2.43 -0.05
CA LEU A 278 28.91 3.27 -1.13
C LEU A 278 27.82 4.09 -1.83
N MET A 279 27.21 5.01 -1.07
CA MET A 279 26.14 5.89 -1.52
C MET A 279 26.33 7.35 -1.10
N LYS A 280 25.56 8.22 -1.75
CA LYS A 280 25.43 9.63 -1.43
C LYS A 280 23.95 10.02 -1.56
N PRO A 281 23.41 10.83 -0.64
CA PRO A 281 23.90 11.04 0.72
C PRO A 281 23.84 9.73 1.53
N GLY A 282 24.50 9.68 2.69
CA GLY A 282 24.29 8.60 3.67
C GLY A 282 25.27 7.44 3.70
N TYR A 283 26.54 7.66 3.34
CA TYR A 283 27.60 6.65 3.50
C TYR A 283 27.64 5.96 4.88
N PRO A 284 27.60 6.68 6.03
CA PRO A 284 27.73 6.06 7.36
C PRO A 284 26.41 5.43 7.82
N LEU A 285 26.03 4.32 7.19
CA LEU A 285 24.89 3.47 7.56
C LEU A 285 25.41 2.21 8.26
N ALA A 286 24.87 1.90 9.42
CA ALA A 286 25.12 0.65 10.13
C ALA A 286 23.87 -0.22 10.18
N PHE A 287 24.06 -1.53 10.10
CA PHE A 287 22.98 -2.49 10.26
C PHE A 287 23.42 -3.67 11.15
N GLY A 288 22.54 -4.09 12.04
CA GLY A 288 22.76 -5.22 12.93
C GLY A 288 21.48 -5.89 13.36
N VAL A 289 21.62 -6.97 14.12
CA VAL A 289 20.49 -7.73 14.69
C VAL A 289 20.79 -8.01 16.15
N ILE A 290 19.85 -7.74 17.04
CA ILE A 290 19.90 -8.20 18.44
C ILE A 290 19.69 -9.71 18.43
N GLU A 291 20.72 -10.50 18.76
CA GLU A 291 20.68 -11.95 18.58
C GLU A 291 19.63 -12.65 19.46
N SER A 292 19.32 -12.08 20.63
CA SER A 292 18.35 -12.65 21.58
C SER A 292 16.89 -12.48 21.17
N THR A 293 16.56 -11.42 20.43
CA THR A 293 15.17 -11.09 20.06
C THR A 293 14.92 -11.15 18.56
N GLY A 294 15.96 -11.07 17.73
CA GLY A 294 15.84 -10.86 16.28
C GLY A 294 15.52 -9.42 15.89
N THR A 295 15.49 -8.47 16.85
CA THR A 295 15.23 -7.04 16.56
C THR A 295 16.27 -6.51 15.60
N LEU A 296 15.82 -5.89 14.51
CA LEU A 296 16.71 -5.25 13.54
C LEU A 296 17.17 -3.89 14.09
N VAL A 297 18.44 -3.56 13.89
CA VAL A 297 19.01 -2.28 14.32
C VAL A 297 19.59 -1.55 13.12
N PHE A 298 19.13 -0.32 12.90
CA PHE A 298 19.65 0.58 11.88
C PHE A 298 20.30 1.79 12.56
N GLY A 299 21.59 1.97 12.32
CA GLY A 299 22.28 3.22 12.60
C GLY A 299 22.25 4.10 11.36
N LEU A 300 21.49 5.19 11.39
CA LEU A 300 21.41 6.16 10.31
C LEU A 300 22.34 7.36 10.55
N PRO A 301 22.83 8.00 9.48
CA PRO A 301 23.59 9.24 9.59
C PRO A 301 22.77 10.37 10.25
N GLY A 302 23.43 11.27 11.00
CA GLY A 302 22.78 12.41 11.67
C GLY A 302 22.33 13.55 10.75
N ASN A 303 22.90 13.65 9.54
CA ASN A 303 22.50 14.68 8.57
C ASN A 303 21.06 14.44 8.04
N PRO A 304 20.13 15.40 8.13
CA PRO A 304 18.70 15.15 7.90
C PRO A 304 18.32 14.52 6.57
N VAL A 305 18.94 14.94 5.46
CA VAL A 305 18.66 14.32 4.16
C VAL A 305 19.22 12.90 4.12
N SER A 306 20.39 12.67 4.73
CA SER A 306 20.99 11.33 4.77
C SER A 306 20.10 10.38 5.56
N THR A 307 19.57 10.82 6.70
CA THR A 307 18.60 10.06 7.50
C THR A 307 17.37 9.70 6.68
N ALA A 308 16.75 10.68 6.00
CA ALA A 308 15.55 10.45 5.21
C ALA A 308 15.78 9.49 4.03
N VAL A 309 16.87 9.68 3.28
CA VAL A 309 17.21 8.82 2.13
C VAL A 309 17.58 7.40 2.58
N THR A 310 18.38 7.26 3.65
CA THR A 310 18.72 5.92 4.16
C THR A 310 17.52 5.20 4.77
N PHE A 311 16.54 5.93 5.32
CA PHE A 311 15.27 5.32 5.69
C PHE A 311 14.56 4.73 4.46
N GLU A 312 14.39 5.52 3.38
CA GLU A 312 13.69 5.07 2.17
C GLU A 312 14.37 3.86 1.50
N GLU A 313 15.70 3.84 1.49
CA GLU A 313 16.46 2.80 0.78
C GLU A 313 16.68 1.52 1.59
N PHE A 314 16.65 1.57 2.93
CA PHE A 314 17.05 0.42 3.77
C PHE A 314 16.04 0.05 4.85
N VAL A 315 15.51 1.05 5.58
CA VAL A 315 14.54 0.78 6.66
C VAL A 315 13.17 0.45 6.06
N ARG A 316 12.70 1.26 5.10
CA ARG A 316 11.40 1.08 4.45
C ARG A 316 11.26 -0.31 3.81
N PRO A 317 12.22 -0.85 3.03
CA PRO A 317 12.10 -2.19 2.48
C PRO A 317 12.00 -3.28 3.55
N ALA A 318 12.76 -3.16 4.64
CA ALA A 318 12.66 -4.09 5.76
C ALA A 318 11.27 -4.04 6.41
N LEU A 319 10.73 -2.85 6.67
CA LEU A 319 9.39 -2.69 7.24
C LEU A 319 8.30 -3.26 6.31
N ARG A 320 8.41 -3.04 4.99
CA ARG A 320 7.47 -3.60 4.01
C ARG A 320 7.55 -5.12 3.97
N ARG A 321 8.75 -5.69 4.01
CA ARG A 321 8.98 -7.13 4.10
C ARG A 321 8.41 -7.74 5.39
N MET A 322 8.59 -7.06 6.52
CA MET A 322 7.98 -7.43 7.81
C MET A 322 6.44 -7.47 7.74
N MET A 323 5.83 -6.53 7.01
CA MET A 323 4.39 -6.49 6.79
C MET A 323 3.90 -7.43 5.68
N GLY A 324 4.76 -8.26 5.11
CA GLY A 324 4.38 -9.26 4.09
C GLY A 324 4.17 -8.68 2.68
N HIS A 325 4.65 -7.47 2.38
CA HIS A 325 4.59 -6.96 1.01
C HIS A 325 5.67 -7.60 0.12
N ASP A 326 5.30 -7.94 -1.11
CA ASP A 326 6.26 -8.35 -2.15
C ASP A 326 7.02 -7.15 -2.70
N SER A 327 6.30 -6.05 -2.98
CA SER A 327 6.87 -4.79 -3.45
C SER A 327 7.31 -3.92 -2.28
N VAL A 328 8.61 -4.02 -1.96
CA VAL A 328 9.24 -3.40 -0.78
C VAL A 328 9.90 -2.05 -1.06
N HIS A 329 10.21 -1.73 -2.32
CA HIS A 329 10.80 -0.45 -2.71
C HIS A 329 9.74 0.57 -3.18
N ARG A 330 10.14 1.83 -3.37
CA ARG A 330 9.30 2.85 -4.00
C ARG A 330 9.12 2.56 -5.49
N PRO A 331 7.99 2.95 -6.11
CA PRO A 331 7.83 2.91 -7.56
C PRO A 331 8.92 3.72 -8.25
N VAL A 332 9.40 3.22 -9.39
CA VAL A 332 10.42 3.88 -10.21
C VAL A 332 9.80 4.28 -11.54
N VAL A 333 10.02 5.53 -11.94
CA VAL A 333 9.62 6.05 -13.25
C VAL A 333 10.85 6.40 -14.09
N ARG A 334 10.70 6.36 -15.42
CA ARG A 334 11.71 6.86 -16.35
C ARG A 334 11.44 8.33 -16.64
N ALA A 335 12.47 9.15 -16.53
CA ALA A 335 12.43 10.57 -16.85
C ALA A 335 13.64 10.97 -17.70
N ILE A 336 13.61 12.18 -18.24
CA ILE A 336 14.75 12.83 -18.86
C ILE A 336 15.36 13.82 -17.87
N LEU A 337 16.67 13.81 -17.72
CA LEU A 337 17.36 14.73 -16.83
C LEU A 337 17.29 16.16 -17.40
N GLY A 338 16.80 17.11 -16.61
CA GLY A 338 16.62 18.49 -17.05
C GLY A 338 17.90 19.34 -16.99
N GLU A 339 18.90 18.90 -16.22
CA GLU A 339 20.15 19.64 -15.96
C GLU A 339 21.31 18.67 -15.76
N ALA A 340 22.50 19.02 -16.29
CA ALA A 340 23.67 18.15 -16.16
C ALA A 340 24.12 17.98 -14.70
N LEU A 341 24.55 16.77 -14.34
CA LEU A 341 25.01 16.41 -13.01
C LEU A 341 26.46 15.94 -13.05
N ARG A 342 27.22 16.21 -11.98
CA ARG A 342 28.61 15.76 -11.82
C ARG A 342 28.88 15.24 -10.41
N LYS A 343 29.70 14.20 -10.32
CA LYS A 343 30.24 13.68 -9.05
C LYS A 343 31.55 12.94 -9.28
N LYS A 344 32.27 12.62 -8.20
CA LYS A 344 33.34 11.63 -8.24
C LYS A 344 32.74 10.23 -8.39
N ALA A 345 33.38 9.37 -9.18
CA ALA A 345 33.02 7.95 -9.26
C ALA A 345 33.18 7.25 -7.90
N GLY A 346 32.54 6.08 -7.75
CA GLY A 346 32.68 5.18 -6.61
C GLY A 346 31.54 5.20 -5.59
N ARG A 347 30.53 6.06 -5.76
CA ARG A 347 29.30 6.05 -4.94
C ARG A 347 28.07 6.30 -5.78
N LEU A 348 27.03 5.48 -5.57
CA LEU A 348 25.71 5.72 -6.14
C LEU A 348 25.10 6.97 -5.49
N HIS A 349 24.57 7.89 -6.27
CA HIS A 349 24.04 9.15 -5.73
C HIS A 349 22.54 9.25 -5.97
N PHE A 350 21.77 9.31 -4.88
CA PHE A 350 20.35 9.63 -4.88
C PHE A 350 20.18 11.15 -4.93
N VAL A 351 19.98 11.67 -6.13
CA VAL A 351 19.82 13.10 -6.39
C VAL A 351 18.35 13.45 -6.19
N ARG A 352 18.06 14.42 -5.32
CA ARG A 352 16.67 14.84 -5.10
C ARG A 352 16.23 15.66 -6.29
N VAL A 353 15.10 15.29 -6.86
CA VAL A 353 14.56 15.90 -8.08
C VAL A 353 13.09 16.24 -7.93
N ALA A 354 12.67 17.34 -8.53
CA ALA A 354 11.28 17.61 -8.89
C ALA A 354 10.99 16.94 -10.24
N LEU A 355 9.74 16.48 -10.41
CA LEU A 355 9.27 15.80 -11.62
C LEU A 355 8.26 16.68 -12.34
N GLU A 356 8.61 17.13 -13.54
CA GLU A 356 7.74 17.93 -14.40
C GLU A 356 7.13 17.04 -15.49
N ARG A 357 5.81 17.10 -15.66
CA ARG A 357 5.11 16.46 -16.78
C ARG A 357 5.16 17.36 -18.00
N ARG A 358 5.66 16.83 -19.11
CA ARG A 358 5.65 17.49 -20.41
C ARG A 358 4.29 17.32 -21.10
N PRO A 359 3.94 18.19 -22.08
CA PRO A 359 2.71 18.07 -22.86
C PRO A 359 2.55 16.75 -23.61
N ASP A 360 3.66 16.09 -23.96
CA ASP A 360 3.69 14.78 -24.62
C ASP A 360 3.53 13.60 -23.66
N GLY A 361 3.31 13.86 -22.37
CA GLY A 361 3.23 12.84 -21.31
C GLY A 361 4.59 12.37 -20.78
N GLY A 362 5.70 12.83 -21.35
CA GLY A 362 7.05 12.54 -20.85
C GLY A 362 7.34 13.23 -19.51
N LEU A 363 8.34 12.72 -18.78
CA LEU A 363 8.77 13.29 -17.51
C LEU A 363 10.15 13.94 -17.64
N VAL A 364 10.32 15.09 -17.00
CA VAL A 364 11.62 15.75 -16.81
C VAL A 364 11.95 15.78 -15.32
N ALA A 365 13.14 15.32 -14.96
CA ALA A 365 13.65 15.33 -13.60
C ALA A 365 14.64 16.50 -13.44
N ARG A 366 14.33 17.46 -12.56
CA ARG A 366 15.20 18.60 -12.26
C ARG A 366 15.70 18.55 -10.83
N PRO A 367 17.01 18.75 -10.56
CA PRO A 367 17.50 18.80 -9.18
C PRO A 367 16.73 19.82 -8.34
N SER A 368 16.33 19.44 -7.12
CA SER A 368 15.50 20.29 -6.23
C SER A 368 16.26 21.43 -5.54
N GLY A 369 17.34 21.91 -6.17
CA GLY A 369 18.29 22.87 -5.63
C GLY A 369 19.48 22.20 -4.93
N SER A 370 19.89 22.74 -3.78
CA SER A 370 21.10 22.28 -3.07
C SER A 370 21.04 20.78 -2.74
N GLN A 371 22.07 20.07 -3.17
CA GLN A 371 22.22 18.63 -2.93
C GLN A 371 23.03 18.33 -1.64
N SER A 372 23.25 19.31 -0.77
CA SER A 372 23.87 19.11 0.54
C SER A 372 23.03 18.17 1.42
N SER A 373 23.68 17.34 2.22
CA SER A 373 23.02 16.38 3.12
C SER A 373 22.35 17.05 4.34
N GLY A 374 22.69 18.31 4.64
CA GLY A 374 22.09 19.08 5.72
C GLY A 374 20.85 19.88 5.33
N VAL A 375 20.55 20.01 4.02
CA VAL A 375 19.48 20.89 3.52
C VAL A 375 18.17 20.11 3.41
N LEU A 376 17.47 19.92 4.53
CA LEU A 376 16.24 19.13 4.58
C LEU A 376 15.14 19.67 3.66
N THR A 377 15.08 20.98 3.43
CA THR A 377 14.11 21.61 2.52
C THR A 377 14.23 21.11 1.07
N SER A 378 15.37 20.55 0.67
CA SER A 378 15.54 19.88 -0.63
C SER A 378 14.67 18.63 -0.79
N MET A 379 14.31 17.97 0.32
CA MET A 379 13.37 16.83 0.33
C MET A 379 11.92 17.29 0.19
N VAL A 380 11.58 18.48 0.70
CA VAL A 380 10.22 19.04 0.55
C VAL A 380 9.96 19.44 -0.90
N ARG A 381 10.96 20.05 -1.54
CA ARG A 381 10.90 20.44 -2.96
C ARG A 381 11.05 19.27 -3.93
N GLY A 382 11.62 18.15 -3.47
CA GLY A 382 11.85 16.96 -4.28
C GLY A 382 10.63 16.02 -4.26
N GLN A 383 10.24 15.53 -5.43
CA GLN A 383 9.18 14.51 -5.58
C GLN A 383 9.77 13.10 -5.75
N GLY A 384 11.08 13.01 -6.01
CA GLY A 384 11.75 11.72 -6.17
C GLY A 384 13.26 11.78 -6.00
N LEU A 385 13.87 10.60 -6.04
CA LEU A 385 15.30 10.37 -6.01
C LEU A 385 15.75 9.83 -7.37
N ALA A 386 16.41 10.67 -8.16
CA ALA A 386 17.07 10.26 -9.38
C ALA A 386 18.33 9.45 -9.06
N VAL A 387 18.46 8.29 -9.68
CA VAL A 387 19.60 7.38 -9.49
C VAL A 387 20.74 7.81 -10.42
N PHE A 388 21.81 8.35 -9.84
CA PHE A 388 23.06 8.65 -10.55
C PHE A 388 24.06 7.51 -10.29
N PRO A 389 24.35 6.66 -11.30
CA PRO A 389 25.16 5.44 -11.17
C PRO A 389 26.54 5.65 -10.53
N ALA A 390 27.06 4.64 -9.84
CA ALA A 390 28.26 4.77 -9.02
C ALA A 390 29.52 5.04 -9.84
N GLU A 391 29.65 4.35 -10.97
CA GLU A 391 30.73 4.39 -11.95
C GLU A 391 30.74 5.68 -12.78
N ALA A 392 29.59 6.35 -12.91
CA ALA A 392 29.48 7.57 -13.71
C ALA A 392 30.00 8.81 -12.95
N GLU A 393 30.73 9.66 -13.68
CA GLU A 393 31.22 10.96 -13.17
C GLU A 393 30.37 12.14 -13.65
N ARG A 394 29.64 11.96 -14.75
CA ARG A 394 28.78 12.96 -15.36
C ARG A 394 27.52 12.33 -15.94
N MET A 395 26.42 13.09 -15.91
CA MET A 395 25.21 12.88 -16.71
C MET A 395 24.85 14.22 -17.38
N GLU A 396 24.40 14.18 -18.62
CA GLU A 396 23.99 15.36 -19.39
C GLU A 396 22.52 15.69 -19.22
N ALA A 397 22.17 16.96 -19.43
CA ALA A 397 20.78 17.32 -19.69
C ALA A 397 20.31 16.60 -20.96
N GLY A 398 19.14 15.96 -20.92
CA GLY A 398 18.64 15.11 -21.99
C GLY A 398 18.85 13.61 -21.77
N ASP A 399 19.73 13.21 -20.84
CA ASP A 399 19.96 11.79 -20.56
C ASP A 399 18.75 11.13 -19.89
N PRO A 400 18.45 9.86 -20.21
CA PRO A 400 17.45 9.11 -19.48
C PRO A 400 17.92 8.82 -18.05
N VAL A 401 17.01 8.96 -17.09
CA VAL A 401 17.28 8.70 -15.68
C VAL A 401 16.11 7.98 -15.01
N ALA A 402 16.44 7.01 -14.14
CA ALA A 402 15.48 6.35 -13.28
C ALA A 402 15.23 7.19 -12.02
N VAL A 403 13.97 7.42 -11.68
CA VAL A 403 13.58 8.23 -10.52
C VAL A 403 12.67 7.41 -9.61
N GLN A 404 13.11 7.18 -8.37
CA GLN A 404 12.26 6.63 -7.32
C GLN A 404 11.29 7.72 -6.86
N VAL A 405 9.99 7.49 -6.97
CA VAL A 405 8.97 8.48 -6.61
C VAL A 405 8.70 8.41 -5.11
N LEU A 406 9.00 9.49 -4.39
CA LEU A 406 8.75 9.60 -2.96
C LEU A 406 7.33 10.05 -2.67
N ASP A 407 6.78 10.93 -3.50
CA ASP A 407 5.45 11.51 -3.33
C ASP A 407 4.33 10.64 -3.94
N PRO A 408 3.42 10.06 -3.13
CA PRO A 408 2.28 9.32 -3.66
C PRO A 408 1.36 10.18 -4.56
N GLY A 409 1.25 11.49 -4.27
CA GLY A 409 0.39 12.41 -5.01
C GLY A 409 0.81 12.65 -6.45
N PHE A 410 2.06 12.31 -6.80
CA PHE A 410 2.58 12.40 -8.17
C PHE A 410 1.74 11.58 -9.16
N PHE A 411 1.26 10.41 -8.76
CA PHE A 411 0.45 9.54 -9.62
C PHE A 411 -0.99 10.02 -9.77
N ASP A 412 -1.48 10.78 -8.79
CA ASP A 412 -2.83 11.36 -8.79
C ASP A 412 -2.92 12.69 -9.57
N GLY A 413 -1.80 13.18 -10.11
CA GLY A 413 -1.74 14.46 -10.82
C GLY A 413 -1.95 15.69 -9.93
N ARG A 414 -1.83 15.53 -8.61
CA ARG A 414 -1.95 16.65 -7.67
C ARG A 414 -0.64 17.42 -7.63
N ASP A 415 -0.69 18.69 -8.01
CA ASP A 415 0.42 19.61 -7.82
C ASP A 415 0.52 20.01 -6.34
N ARG A 416 1.73 20.09 -5.79
CA ARG A 416 1.96 20.43 -4.39
C ARG A 416 1.98 21.94 -4.12
N GLY A 417 1.92 22.79 -5.14
CA GLY A 417 1.81 24.24 -4.95
C GLY A 417 2.94 24.84 -4.11
N PHE A 418 4.17 24.36 -4.31
CA PHE A 418 5.39 24.89 -3.68
C PHE A 418 6.19 25.78 -4.63
#